data_AF-X1US68-F1
#
_entry.id   AF-X1US68-F1
#
_cell.length_a   1.000
_cell.length_b   1.000
_cell.length_c   1.000
_cell.angle_alpha   90.00
_cell.angle_beta   90.00
_cell.angle_gamma   90.00
#
_symmetry.space_group_name_H-M   'P 1'
#
loop_
_entity.id
_entity.type
_entity.pdbx_description
1 polymer ?
#
loop_
_entity_poly.entity_id
_entity_poly.type
_entity_poly.pdbx_seq_one_letter_code
_entity_poly.pdbx_strand_id
1 'polypeptide(L)'
;MPMRKLKNIIISILTISYLVVVLGLIDDKSHNLPCKLIRVNILDSLEQGFVTGEDILSVIQDRQKKILGYPVGGINTDKMENLLNAIPSIKSAEIYKTIDGALNINVVQRKPILRIFYRNRQNYYIDSEGEIIPLS
;
A
#
# COMPACT_ATOMS: atom_id res chain seq x y z
N MET A 1 45.27 -34.16 -18.35
CA MET A 1 45.04 -33.08 -17.35
C MET A 1 44.02 -31.96 -17.74
N PRO A 2 43.48 -31.82 -18.98
CA PRO A 2 42.56 -30.70 -19.30
C PRO A 2 41.05 -30.99 -19.13
N MET A 3 40.62 -32.27 -19.17
CA MET A 3 39.18 -32.62 -19.23
C MET A 3 38.37 -32.25 -17.98
N ARG A 4 38.98 -32.24 -16.80
CA ARG A 4 38.30 -31.85 -15.54
C ARG A 4 38.00 -30.35 -15.49
N LYS A 5 38.89 -29.51 -16.02
CA LYS A 5 38.70 -28.05 -16.07
C LYS A 5 37.60 -27.67 -17.07
N LEU A 6 37.58 -28.35 -18.22
CA LEU A 6 36.52 -28.15 -19.23
C LEU A 6 35.14 -28.53 -18.69
N LYS A 7 35.03 -29.67 -18.00
CA LYS A 7 33.78 -30.11 -17.38
C LYS A 7 33.26 -29.10 -16.34
N ASN A 8 34.13 -28.54 -15.51
CA ASN A 8 33.74 -27.55 -14.51
C ASN A 8 33.28 -26.23 -15.13
N ILE A 9 33.89 -25.80 -16.24
CA ILE A 9 33.46 -24.61 -16.98
C ILE A 9 32.08 -24.83 -17.60
N ILE A 10 31.84 -25.99 -18.23
CA ILE A 10 30.53 -26.32 -18.80
C ILE A 10 29.46 -26.37 -17.72
N ILE A 11 29.74 -27.01 -16.57
CA ILE A 11 28.82 -27.04 -15.43
C ILE A 11 28.51 -25.64 -14.95
N SER A 12 29.53 -24.78 -14.78
CA SER A 12 29.35 -23.41 -14.30
C SER A 12 28.48 -22.56 -15.25
N ILE A 13 28.66 -22.73 -16.56
CA ILE A 13 27.84 -22.04 -17.57
C ILE A 13 26.39 -22.53 -17.50
N LEU A 14 26.17 -23.83 -17.33
CA LEU A 14 24.84 -24.43 -17.17
C LEU A 14 24.14 -23.94 -15.91
N THR A 15 24.84 -23.86 -14.78
CA THR A 15 24.26 -23.30 -13.55
C THR A 15 23.93 -21.83 -13.71
N ILE A 16 24.80 -21.04 -14.33
CA ILE A 16 24.54 -19.61 -14.57
C ILE A 16 23.35 -19.43 -15.52
N SER A 17 23.27 -20.18 -16.62
CA SER A 17 22.14 -20.08 -17.56
C SER A 17 20.83 -20.48 -16.90
N TYR A 18 20.83 -21.54 -16.09
CA TYR A 18 19.67 -21.95 -15.31
C TYR A 18 19.21 -20.85 -14.35
N LEU A 19 20.15 -20.22 -13.64
CA LEU A 19 19.85 -19.13 -12.70
C LEU A 19 19.23 -17.92 -13.42
N VAL A 20 19.76 -17.55 -14.60
CA VAL A 20 19.21 -16.48 -15.45
C VAL A 20 17.79 -16.82 -15.92
N VAL A 21 17.53 -18.06 -16.34
CA VAL A 21 16.19 -18.50 -16.77
C VAL A 21 15.20 -18.45 -15.60
N VAL A 22 15.59 -18.93 -14.42
CA VAL A 22 14.73 -18.87 -13.22
C VAL A 22 14.40 -17.43 -12.85
N LEU A 23 15.38 -16.52 -12.91
CA LEU A 23 15.14 -15.09 -12.64
C LEU A 23 14.21 -14.45 -13.68
N GLY A 24 14.36 -14.79 -14.97
CA GLY A 24 13.49 -14.26 -16.04
C GLY A 24 12.03 -14.72 -15.96
N LEU A 25 11.76 -15.89 -15.37
CA LEU A 25 10.39 -16.41 -15.18
C LEU A 25 9.62 -15.75 -14.02
N ILE A 26 10.28 -14.93 -13.18
CA ILE A 26 9.66 -14.29 -12.02
C ILE A 26 8.82 -13.07 -12.43
N ASP A 27 9.11 -12.46 -13.57
CA ASP A 27 8.58 -11.13 -13.94
C ASP A 27 7.12 -11.17 -14.47
N ASP A 28 6.71 -12.28 -15.10
CA ASP A 28 5.52 -12.29 -15.96
C ASP A 28 4.21 -12.71 -15.26
N LYS A 29 4.28 -13.34 -14.06
CA LYS A 29 3.08 -13.90 -13.41
C LYS A 29 2.23 -12.90 -12.63
N SER A 30 2.78 -11.75 -12.24
CA SER A 30 2.09 -10.77 -11.38
C SER A 30 1.30 -9.71 -12.14
N HIS A 31 1.62 -9.48 -13.42
CA HIS A 31 1.12 -8.35 -14.19
C HIS A 31 -0.35 -8.49 -14.61
N ASN A 32 -0.82 -9.71 -14.85
CA ASN A 32 -2.19 -9.97 -15.34
C ASN A 32 -3.16 -10.50 -14.28
N LEU A 33 -2.73 -10.66 -13.03
CA LEU A 33 -3.61 -11.14 -11.98
C LEU A 33 -4.61 -10.02 -11.60
N PRO A 34 -5.94 -10.24 -11.74
CA PRO A 34 -6.92 -9.23 -11.38
C PRO A 34 -6.98 -9.07 -9.85
N CYS A 35 -7.25 -7.85 -9.39
CA CYS A 35 -7.46 -7.57 -7.98
C CYS A 35 -8.76 -8.23 -7.52
N LYS A 36 -8.64 -9.28 -6.71
CA LYS A 36 -9.77 -10.08 -6.24
C LYS A 36 -10.41 -9.50 -4.99
N LEU A 37 -9.60 -8.86 -4.15
CA LEU A 37 -10.01 -8.44 -2.82
C LEU A 37 -9.30 -7.15 -2.42
N ILE A 38 -10.04 -6.27 -1.74
CA ILE A 38 -9.49 -5.10 -1.08
C ILE A 38 -9.71 -5.30 0.42
N ARG A 39 -8.65 -5.18 1.21
CA ARG A 39 -8.70 -5.25 2.68
C ARG A 39 -8.26 -3.91 3.25
N VAL A 40 -9.13 -3.28 4.03
CA VAL A 40 -8.81 -2.05 4.76
C VAL A 40 -8.66 -2.40 6.23
N ASN A 41 -7.49 -2.13 6.78
CA ASN A 41 -7.18 -2.34 8.20
C ASN A 41 -6.89 -0.98 8.83
N ILE A 42 -7.71 -0.61 9.82
CA ILE A 42 -7.46 0.57 10.65
C ILE A 42 -6.67 0.07 11.87
N LEU A 43 -5.41 0.46 11.98
CA LEU A 43 -4.46 -0.12 12.93
C LEU A 43 -4.46 0.55 14.30
N ASP A 44 -5.27 1.58 14.51
CA ASP A 44 -5.35 2.29 15.79
C ASP A 44 -6.38 1.69 16.76
N SER A 45 -6.28 2.17 17.99
CA SER A 45 -7.07 1.74 19.14
C SER A 45 -8.12 2.78 19.55
N LEU A 46 -8.52 3.68 18.65
CA LEU A 46 -9.49 4.72 18.99
C LEU A 46 -10.90 4.12 19.05
N GLU A 47 -11.57 4.21 20.20
CA GLU A 47 -12.94 3.68 20.38
C GLU A 47 -13.97 4.39 19.48
N GLN A 48 -13.70 5.65 19.11
CA GLN A 48 -14.42 6.40 18.08
C GLN A 48 -13.40 6.92 17.07
N GLY A 49 -13.30 6.22 15.93
CA GLY A 49 -12.45 6.62 14.81
C GLY A 49 -12.99 7.85 14.08
N PHE A 50 -12.09 8.64 13.50
CA PHE A 50 -12.40 9.77 12.63
C PHE A 50 -12.68 9.34 11.17
N VAL A 51 -12.22 8.14 10.80
CA VAL A 51 -12.26 7.58 9.45
C VAL A 51 -12.72 6.13 9.54
N THR A 52 -13.60 5.73 8.63
CA THR A 52 -14.11 4.36 8.49
C THR A 52 -13.49 3.65 7.30
N GLY A 53 -13.66 2.31 7.23
CA GLY A 53 -13.21 1.55 6.07
C GLY A 53 -13.89 2.00 4.77
N GLU A 54 -15.17 2.38 4.87
CA GLU A 54 -15.98 2.93 3.80
C GLU A 54 -15.44 4.28 3.31
N ASP A 55 -15.01 5.17 4.21
CA ASP A 55 -14.39 6.45 3.84
C ASP A 55 -13.11 6.22 3.03
N ILE A 56 -12.25 5.31 3.48
CA ILE A 56 -11.02 4.94 2.76
C ILE A 56 -11.34 4.36 1.38
N LEU A 57 -12.30 3.43 1.31
CA LEU A 57 -12.74 2.86 0.04
C LEU A 57 -13.31 3.92 -0.90
N SER A 58 -14.07 4.87 -0.39
CA SER A 58 -14.65 5.96 -1.18
C SER A 58 -13.54 6.81 -1.80
N VAL A 59 -12.55 7.28 -1.02
CA VAL A 59 -11.43 8.10 -1.53
C VAL A 59 -10.67 7.38 -2.63
N ILE A 60 -10.50 6.07 -2.48
CA ILE A 60 -9.78 5.23 -3.43
C ILE A 60 -10.60 4.97 -4.71
N GLN A 61 -11.92 4.81 -4.59
CA GLN A 61 -12.82 4.46 -5.70
C GLN A 61 -13.39 5.67 -6.46
N ASP A 62 -13.46 6.84 -5.82
CA ASP A 62 -14.12 8.05 -6.35
C ASP A 62 -13.42 8.61 -7.61
N ARG A 63 -12.14 8.22 -7.85
CA ARG A 63 -11.37 8.63 -9.03
C ARG A 63 -11.55 7.74 -10.28
N GLN A 64 -12.77 7.25 -10.52
CA GLN A 64 -13.27 6.69 -11.79
C GLN A 64 -12.76 5.31 -12.26
N LYS A 65 -12.08 4.52 -11.42
CA LYS A 65 -11.74 3.13 -11.79
C LYS A 65 -12.04 2.18 -10.64
N LYS A 66 -12.97 1.24 -10.86
CA LYS A 66 -13.12 0.08 -9.98
C LYS A 66 -11.79 -0.67 -9.96
N ILE A 67 -11.13 -0.65 -8.82
CA ILE A 67 -9.86 -1.35 -8.62
C ILE A 67 -10.07 -2.86 -8.60
N LEU A 68 -11.21 -3.32 -8.08
CA LEU A 68 -11.62 -4.71 -8.18
C LEU A 68 -11.73 -5.14 -9.65
N GLY A 69 -11.06 -6.24 -9.99
CA GLY A 69 -10.96 -6.75 -11.36
C GLY A 69 -9.86 -6.10 -12.21
N TYR A 70 -9.25 -4.99 -11.77
CA TYR A 70 -8.12 -4.37 -12.46
C TYR A 70 -6.84 -5.17 -12.23
N PRO A 71 -5.91 -5.26 -13.21
CA PRO A 71 -4.64 -5.96 -13.01
C PRO A 71 -3.85 -5.34 -11.85
N VAL A 72 -3.48 -6.18 -10.87
CA VAL A 72 -2.83 -5.74 -9.63
C VAL A 72 -1.47 -5.08 -9.91
N GLY A 73 -0.74 -5.58 -10.92
CA GLY A 73 0.51 -4.95 -11.38
C GLY A 73 0.32 -3.50 -11.83
N GLY A 74 -0.82 -3.16 -12.41
CA GLY A 74 -1.15 -1.80 -12.89
C GLY A 74 -1.66 -0.84 -11.82
N ILE A 75 -1.87 -1.31 -10.58
CA ILE A 75 -2.31 -0.44 -9.48
C ILE A 75 -1.11 0.36 -8.97
N ASN A 76 -1.23 1.69 -9.06
CA ASN A 76 -0.26 2.64 -8.52
C ASN A 76 -0.54 2.89 -7.03
N THR A 77 0.16 2.14 -6.18
CA THR A 77 0.05 2.20 -4.72
C THR A 77 0.50 3.56 -4.18
N ASP A 78 1.62 4.09 -4.66
CA ASP A 78 2.20 5.35 -4.19
C ASP A 78 1.24 6.53 -4.37
N LYS A 79 0.52 6.58 -5.50
CA LYS A 79 -0.50 7.60 -5.74
C LYS A 79 -1.65 7.47 -4.73
N MET A 80 -2.07 6.26 -4.42
CA MET A 80 -3.15 6.01 -3.47
C MET A 80 -2.71 6.34 -2.04
N GLU A 81 -1.49 5.99 -1.65
CA GLU A 81 -0.91 6.34 -0.36
C GLU A 81 -0.84 7.86 -0.18
N ASN A 82 -0.32 8.58 -1.18
CA ASN A 82 -0.27 10.05 -1.16
C ASN A 82 -1.66 10.68 -1.05
N LEU A 83 -2.67 10.10 -1.69
CA LEU A 83 -4.05 10.57 -1.58
C LEU A 83 -4.63 10.39 -0.17
N LEU A 84 -4.39 9.24 0.46
CA LEU A 84 -4.84 8.99 1.83
C LEU A 84 -4.04 9.82 2.86
N ASN A 85 -2.73 9.93 2.70
CA ASN A 85 -1.86 10.72 3.59
C ASN A 85 -2.16 12.23 3.54
N ALA A 86 -2.81 12.70 2.47
CA ALA A 86 -3.29 14.08 2.37
C ALA A 86 -4.53 14.36 3.23
N ILE A 87 -5.21 13.33 3.75
CA ILE A 87 -6.38 13.49 4.62
C ILE A 87 -5.88 13.86 6.02
N PRO A 88 -6.27 15.03 6.59
CA PRO A 88 -5.71 15.50 7.86
C PRO A 88 -5.89 14.53 9.03
N SER A 89 -6.97 13.74 9.06
CA SER A 89 -7.23 12.75 10.11
C SER A 89 -6.35 11.51 10.02
N ILE A 90 -5.66 11.29 8.89
CA ILE A 90 -4.78 10.15 8.65
C ILE A 90 -3.35 10.56 8.99
N LYS A 91 -2.70 9.77 9.85
CA LYS A 91 -1.30 9.93 10.19
C LYS A 91 -0.41 9.32 9.13
N SER A 92 -0.74 8.09 8.74
CA SER A 92 -0.03 7.34 7.71
C SER A 92 -0.94 6.29 7.09
N ALA A 93 -0.76 6.08 5.80
CA ALA A 93 -1.38 5.03 5.02
C ALA A 93 -0.31 4.27 4.25
N GLU A 94 -0.35 2.95 4.36
CA GLU A 94 0.53 2.02 3.67
C GLU A 94 -0.34 1.09 2.81
N ILE A 95 -0.01 0.96 1.54
CA ILE A 95 -0.78 0.18 0.59
C ILE A 95 0.15 -0.77 -0.15
N TYR A 96 -0.14 -2.06 -0.05
CA TYR A 96 0.66 -3.08 -0.69
C TYR A 96 -0.18 -4.17 -1.34
N LYS A 97 0.44 -4.80 -2.34
CA LYS A 97 -0.14 -5.82 -3.20
C LYS A 97 0.38 -7.18 -2.75
N THR A 98 -0.51 -8.16 -2.65
CA THR A 98 -0.12 -9.54 -2.35
C THR A 98 -0.11 -10.39 -3.62
N ILE A 99 0.67 -11.48 -3.58
CA ILE A 99 0.86 -12.40 -4.71
C ILE A 99 -0.45 -13.10 -5.12
N ASP A 100 -1.39 -13.28 -4.18
CA ASP A 100 -2.73 -13.84 -4.42
C ASP A 100 -3.72 -12.84 -5.04
N GLY A 101 -3.30 -11.59 -5.24
CA GLY A 101 -4.08 -10.55 -5.91
C GLY A 101 -5.01 -9.79 -4.96
N ALA A 102 -4.64 -9.66 -3.69
CA ALA A 102 -5.31 -8.76 -2.75
C ALA A 102 -4.56 -7.43 -2.63
N LEU A 103 -5.32 -6.34 -2.50
CA LEU A 103 -4.81 -5.02 -2.16
C LEU A 103 -5.07 -4.77 -0.68
N ASN A 104 -4.02 -4.60 0.10
CA ASN A 104 -4.12 -4.34 1.53
C ASN A 104 -3.81 -2.87 1.77
N ILE A 105 -4.65 -2.22 2.56
CA ILE A 105 -4.57 -0.81 2.89
C ILE A 105 -4.56 -0.72 4.40
N ASN A 106 -3.41 -0.38 4.97
CA ASN A 106 -3.24 -0.18 6.39
C ASN A 106 -3.26 1.32 6.68
N VAL A 107 -4.16 1.75 7.55
CA VAL A 107 -4.34 3.16 7.89
C VAL A 107 -4.14 3.35 9.39
N VAL A 108 -3.34 4.35 9.74
CA VAL A 108 -3.16 4.82 11.11
C VAL A 108 -3.79 6.20 11.20
N GLN A 109 -4.80 6.36 12.06
CA GLN A 109 -5.41 7.66 12.29
C GLN A 109 -4.57 8.49 13.27
N ARG A 110 -4.69 9.82 13.16
CA ARG A 110 -4.10 10.74 14.13
C ARG A 110 -4.86 10.67 15.46
N LYS A 111 -4.11 10.72 16.56
CA LYS A 111 -4.68 10.72 17.92
C LYS A 111 -4.67 12.15 18.47
N PRO A 112 -5.83 12.76 18.71
CA PRO A 112 -5.89 14.12 19.24
C PRO A 112 -5.38 14.13 20.69
N ILE A 113 -4.56 15.12 21.04
CA ILE A 113 -4.09 15.36 22.42
C ILE A 113 -4.68 16.63 23.03
N LEU A 114 -5.14 17.57 22.20
CA LEU A 114 -5.72 18.84 22.62
C LEU A 114 -6.87 19.21 21.69
N ARG A 115 -7.90 19.85 22.25
CA ARG A 115 -8.99 20.47 21.49
C ARG A 115 -8.92 21.99 21.63
N ILE A 116 -8.94 22.69 20.51
CA ILE A 116 -8.95 24.15 20.46
C ILE A 116 -10.37 24.64 20.20
N PHE A 117 -10.84 25.53 21.08
CA PHE A 117 -12.15 26.16 20.97
C PHE A 117 -11.99 27.63 20.57
N TYR A 118 -12.59 28.00 19.43
CA TYR A 118 -12.70 29.38 18.99
C TYR A 118 -14.14 29.85 19.06
N ARG A 119 -14.34 31.08 19.52
CA ARG A 119 -15.68 31.67 19.64
C ARG A 119 -16.30 32.04 18.28
N ASN A 120 -15.46 32.37 17.29
CA ASN A 120 -15.87 32.86 15.96
C ASN A 120 -15.19 32.08 14.78
N ARG A 121 -14.57 30.93 15.04
CA ARG A 121 -13.91 30.08 14.01
C ARG A 121 -14.22 28.61 14.28
N GLN A 122 -13.93 27.75 13.29
CA GLN A 122 -14.08 26.31 13.44
C GLN A 122 -13.15 25.78 14.53
N ASN A 123 -13.70 24.93 15.39
CA ASN A 123 -12.93 24.21 16.41
C ASN A 123 -12.16 23.06 15.72
N TYR A 124 -11.03 22.66 16.29
CA TYR A 124 -10.18 21.60 15.75
C TYR A 124 -9.40 20.90 16.87
N TYR A 125 -8.86 19.74 16.57
CA TYR A 125 -7.90 19.06 17.43
C TYR A 125 -6.47 19.26 16.96
N ILE A 126 -5.53 19.07 17.88
CA ILE A 126 -4.09 19.01 17.58
C ILE A 126 -3.57 17.65 18.08
N ASP A 127 -2.74 16.98 17.29
CA ASP A 127 -2.06 15.75 17.68
C ASP A 127 -0.69 16.00 18.35
N SER A 128 0.00 14.93 18.75
CA SER A 128 1.33 15.03 19.38
C SER A 128 2.44 15.58 18.48
N GLU A 129 2.22 15.61 17.17
CA GLU A 129 3.16 16.15 16.18
C GLU A 129 2.89 17.62 15.85
N GLY A 130 1.81 18.19 16.43
CA GLY A 130 1.40 19.56 16.18
C GLY A 130 0.51 19.72 14.95
N GLU A 131 0.06 18.63 14.34
CA GLU A 131 -0.79 18.64 13.16
C GLU A 131 -2.25 18.90 13.53
N ILE A 132 -2.94 19.65 12.67
CA ILE A 132 -4.34 20.04 12.88
C ILE A 132 -5.27 18.97 12.32
N ILE A 133 -6.17 18.48 13.17
CA ILE A 133 -7.27 17.59 12.77
C ILE A 133 -8.57 18.40 12.78
N PRO A 134 -9.18 18.69 11.63
CA PRO A 134 -10.42 19.44 11.55
C PRO A 134 -11.58 18.63 12.15
N LEU A 135 -12.57 19.33 12.69
CA LEU A 135 -13.87 18.73 13.01
C LEU A 135 -14.66 18.62 11.70
N SER A 136 -15.09 17.39 11.37
CA SER A 136 -15.95 17.05 10.24
C SER A 136 -17.20 17.92 10.16
#